data_AF-A0A6B3CT88-F1
#
_entry.id   AF-A0A6B3CT88-F1
#
_cell.length_a   1.000
_cell.length_b   1.000
_cell.length_c   1.000
_cell.angle_alpha   90.00
_cell.angle_beta   90.00
_cell.angle_gamma   90.00
#
_symmetry.space_group_name_H-M   'P 1'
#
loop_
_entity.id
_entity.type
_entity.pdbx_description
1 polymer ?
#
loop_
_entity_poly.entity_id
_entity_poly.type
_entity_poly.pdbx_seq_one_letter_code
_entity_poly.pdbx_strand_id
1 'polypeptide(L)'
;HRVTVRQLLTHTSGLRPELPLYDCADDEERLRRLRAEPPVGVPGTYCYSDLNMLLLQHVLERITGRGLDVLVRDGITRPLGMTATGFGPCPGAAATED
;
A
#
# COMPACT_ATOMS: atom_id res chain seq x y z
N HIS A 1 11.67 13.04 -2.54
CA HIS A 1 12.60 12.63 -1.44
C HIS A 1 13.44 11.43 -1.87
N ARG A 2 14.63 11.20 -1.28
CA ARG A 2 15.48 10.02 -1.56
C ARG A 2 15.05 8.80 -0.73
N VAL A 3 13.81 8.36 -0.89
CA VAL A 3 13.29 7.14 -0.22
C VAL A 3 13.57 5.92 -1.10
N THR A 4 14.04 4.83 -0.50
CA THR A 4 14.35 3.57 -1.20
C THR A 4 13.24 2.53 -1.00
N VAL A 5 13.15 1.57 -1.93
CA VAL A 5 12.25 0.40 -1.80
C VAL A 5 12.51 -0.37 -0.50
N ARG A 6 13.78 -0.51 -0.10
CA ARG A 6 14.14 -1.16 1.17
C ARG A 6 13.53 -0.44 2.38
N GLN A 7 13.62 0.88 2.42
CA GLN A 7 13.06 1.66 3.51
C GLN A 7 11.53 1.58 3.58
N LEU A 8 10.85 1.51 2.44
CA LEU A 8 9.41 1.26 2.41
C LEU A 8 9.10 -0.13 3.00
N LEU A 9 9.78 -1.17 2.52
CA LEU A 9 9.55 -2.56 2.97
C LEU A 9 9.83 -2.76 4.47
N THR A 10 10.75 -1.99 5.04
CA THR A 10 11.14 -2.11 6.45
C THR A 10 10.54 -1.05 7.36
N HIS A 11 9.62 -0.20 6.87
CA HIS A 11 9.05 0.89 7.65
C HIS A 11 10.10 1.84 8.26
N THR A 12 11.14 2.19 7.49
CA THR A 12 12.23 3.10 7.89
C THR A 12 12.37 4.31 6.97
N SER A 13 11.31 4.63 6.22
CA SER A 13 11.27 5.74 5.26
C SER A 13 11.20 7.13 5.91
N GLY A 14 10.78 7.20 7.17
CA GLY A 14 10.45 8.46 7.85
C GLY A 14 9.05 8.99 7.52
N LEU A 15 8.23 8.26 6.76
CA LEU A 15 6.82 8.61 6.55
C LEU A 15 6.03 8.47 7.86
N ARG A 16 5.03 9.32 8.04
CA ARG A 16 4.09 9.23 9.17
C ARG A 16 3.25 7.95 9.10
N PRO A 17 2.66 7.48 10.21
CA PRO A 17 1.87 6.25 10.24
C PRO A 17 0.75 6.19 9.20
N GLU A 18 -0.04 7.26 9.10
CA GLU A 18 -1.23 7.29 8.24
C GLU A 18 -1.53 8.70 7.71
N LEU A 19 -2.43 8.75 6.74
CA LEU A 19 -3.13 9.93 6.27
C LEU A 19 -4.63 9.61 6.26
N PRO A 20 -5.53 10.58 6.45
CA PRO A 20 -6.97 10.38 6.30
C PRO A 20 -7.31 10.29 4.81
N LEU A 21 -6.92 9.16 4.18
CA LEU A 21 -7.13 8.90 2.75
C LEU A 21 -8.57 8.44 2.48
N TYR A 22 -9.28 7.93 3.50
CA TYR A 22 -10.69 7.58 3.42
C TYR A 22 -11.58 8.80 3.11
N ASP A 23 -11.22 9.99 3.62
CA ASP A 23 -11.92 11.26 3.38
C ASP A 23 -11.71 11.82 1.97
N CYS A 24 -10.83 11.22 1.17
CA CYS A 24 -10.59 11.70 -0.20
C CYS A 24 -11.76 11.33 -1.11
N ALA A 25 -12.14 12.27 -1.99
CA ALA A 25 -13.27 12.12 -2.89
C ALA A 25 -13.10 10.97 -3.90
N ASP A 26 -11.87 10.72 -4.34
CA ASP A 26 -11.54 9.70 -5.34
C ASP A 26 -10.08 9.21 -5.18
N ASP A 27 -9.73 8.21 -5.99
CA ASP A 27 -8.39 7.60 -5.98
C ASP A 27 -7.31 8.53 -6.52
N GLU A 28 -7.65 9.49 -7.38
CA GLU A 28 -6.70 10.47 -7.91
C GLU A 28 -6.22 11.39 -6.78
N GLU A 29 -7.15 11.87 -5.96
CA GLU A 29 -6.85 12.71 -4.80
C GLU A 29 -6.05 11.93 -3.74
N ARG A 30 -6.41 10.67 -3.46
CA ARG A 30 -5.64 9.79 -2.56
C ARG A 30 -4.20 9.68 -3.01
N LEU A 31 -4.01 9.40 -4.30
CA LEU A 31 -2.70 9.22 -4.91
C LEU A 31 -1.89 10.51 -4.92
N ARG A 32 -2.53 11.65 -5.21
CA ARG A 32 -1.91 12.97 -5.17
C ARG A 32 -1.41 13.29 -3.77
N ARG A 33 -2.23 13.07 -2.73
CA ARG A 33 -1.85 13.29 -1.33
C ARG A 33 -0.71 12.35 -0.89
N LEU A 34 -0.81 11.07 -1.21
CA LEU A 34 0.24 10.09 -0.89
C LEU A 34 1.59 10.45 -1.53
N ARG A 35 1.60 10.89 -2.79
CA ARG A 35 2.84 11.30 -3.49
C ARG A 35 3.43 12.60 -2.95
N ALA A 36 2.57 13.51 -2.47
CA ALA A 36 2.98 14.81 -1.95
C ALA A 36 3.52 14.74 -0.52
N GLU A 37 3.24 13.66 0.22
CA GLU A 37 3.62 13.51 1.62
C GLU A 37 5.15 13.38 1.78
N PRO A 38 5.81 14.33 2.47
CA PRO A 38 7.23 14.23 2.76
C PRO A 38 7.48 13.32 3.97
N PRO A 39 8.62 12.60 4.03
CA PRO A 39 9.09 12.03 5.28
C PRO A 39 9.28 13.12 6.34
N VAL A 40 8.72 12.90 7.53
CA VAL A 40 8.79 13.80 8.69
C VAL A 40 9.59 13.20 9.85
N GLY A 41 9.75 11.89 9.88
CA GLY A 41 10.57 11.16 10.84
C GLY A 41 12.03 11.01 10.41
N VAL A 42 12.87 10.52 11.32
CA VAL A 42 14.29 10.25 11.05
C VAL A 42 14.42 9.04 10.11
N PRO A 43 15.00 9.19 8.90
CA PRO A 43 15.22 8.06 8.00
C PRO A 43 16.11 6.99 8.64
N GLY A 44 15.74 5.73 8.46
CA GLY A 44 16.44 4.60 9.09
C GLY A 44 15.88 4.19 10.46
N THR A 45 15.12 5.05 11.13
CA THR A 45 14.39 4.69 12.36
C THR A 45 13.08 3.99 12.00
N TYR A 46 12.80 2.87 12.67
CA TYR A 46 11.56 2.13 12.47
C TYR A 46 10.35 2.92 12.96
N CYS A 47 9.35 3.08 12.10
CA CYS A 47 8.03 3.60 12.41
C CYS A 47 7.02 2.97 11.45
N TYR A 48 6.12 2.13 11.98
CA TYR A 48 5.08 1.51 11.18
C TYR A 48 4.24 2.59 10.47
N SER A 49 3.98 2.37 9.18
CA SER A 49 3.27 3.34 8.35
C SER A 49 2.69 2.66 7.12
N ASP A 50 1.38 2.77 6.96
CA ASP A 50 0.61 2.18 5.85
C ASP A 50 0.96 2.85 4.53
N LEU A 51 1.40 4.12 4.58
CA LEU A 51 1.88 4.86 3.42
C LEU A 51 3.04 4.14 2.72
N ASN A 52 3.86 3.40 3.46
CA ASN A 52 4.93 2.60 2.86
C ASN A 52 4.38 1.50 1.95
N MET A 53 3.36 0.78 2.41
CA MET A 53 2.77 -0.33 1.66
C MET A 53 1.96 0.17 0.46
N LEU A 54 1.24 1.28 0.62
CA LEU A 54 0.55 1.95 -0.49
C LEU A 54 1.53 2.42 -1.57
N LEU A 55 2.67 3.02 -1.19
CA LEU A 55 3.70 3.41 -2.15
C LEU A 55 4.33 2.20 -2.85
N LEU A 56 4.56 1.10 -2.14
CA LEU A 56 5.07 -0.15 -2.74
C LEU A 56 4.09 -0.73 -3.76
N GLN A 57 2.79 -0.73 -3.47
CA GLN A 57 1.75 -1.08 -4.44
C GLN A 57 1.93 -0.27 -5.72
N HIS A 58 2.00 1.06 -5.63
CA HIS A 58 2.14 1.91 -6.81
C HIS A 58 3.46 1.70 -7.57
N VAL A 59 4.55 1.38 -6.86
CA VAL A 59 5.82 1.00 -7.49
C VAL A 59 5.64 -0.27 -8.31
N LEU A 60 5.03 -1.31 -7.73
CA LEU A 60 4.76 -2.58 -8.40
C LEU A 60 3.86 -2.41 -9.63
N GLU A 61 2.76 -1.68 -9.49
CA GLU A 61 1.82 -1.42 -10.58
C GLU A 61 2.48 -0.65 -11.72
N ARG A 62 3.31 0.35 -11.39
CA ARG A 62 4.03 1.15 -12.39
C ARG A 62 5.06 0.34 -13.16
N ILE A 63 5.82 -0.53 -12.51
CA ILE A 63 6.90 -1.30 -13.18
C ILE A 63 6.36 -2.51 -13.94
N THR A 64 5.21 -3.06 -13.53
CA THR A 64 4.61 -4.24 -14.16
C THR A 64 3.51 -3.93 -15.15
N GLY A 65 2.86 -2.76 -15.03
CA GLY A 65 1.64 -2.43 -15.77
C GLY A 65 0.42 -3.24 -15.35
N ARG A 66 0.45 -3.88 -14.18
CA ARG A 66 -0.60 -4.79 -13.68
C ARG A 66 -1.05 -4.37 -12.30
N GLY A 67 -2.34 -4.49 -12.01
CA GLY A 67 -2.90 -4.23 -10.67
C GLY A 67 -2.33 -5.16 -9.60
N LEU A 68 -2.27 -4.69 -8.36
CA LEU A 68 -1.78 -5.49 -7.23
C LEU A 68 -2.57 -6.79 -7.04
N ASP A 69 -3.89 -6.75 -7.26
CA ASP A 69 -4.78 -7.91 -7.22
C ASP A 69 -4.31 -9.03 -8.16
N VAL A 70 -3.89 -8.66 -9.36
CA VAL A 70 -3.37 -9.56 -10.37
C VAL A 70 -1.99 -10.09 -9.98
N LEU A 71 -1.11 -9.23 -9.45
CA LEU A 71 0.23 -9.62 -9.02
C LEU A 71 0.20 -10.61 -7.86
N VAL A 72 -0.62 -10.33 -6.84
CA VAL A 72 -0.79 -11.21 -5.68
C VAL A 72 -1.48 -12.51 -6.09
N ARG A 73 -2.51 -12.45 -6.93
CA ARG A 73 -3.18 -13.66 -7.43
C ARG A 73 -2.23 -14.58 -8.16
N ASP A 74 -1.50 -14.04 -9.13
CA ASP A 74 -0.70 -14.87 -10.03
C ASP A 74 0.64 -15.28 -9.40
N GLY A 75 1.21 -14.45 -8.52
CA GLY A 75 2.52 -14.70 -7.88
C GLY A 75 2.45 -15.41 -6.53
N ILE A 76 1.31 -15.35 -5.83
CA ILE A 76 1.19 -15.82 -4.44
C ILE A 76 -0.02 -16.75 -4.27
N THR A 77 -1.24 -16.24 -4.39
CA THR A 77 -2.41 -17.01 -3.93
C THR A 77 -2.74 -18.19 -4.85
N ARG A 78 -2.61 -18.05 -6.18
CA ARG A 78 -2.81 -19.18 -7.12
C ARG A 78 -1.74 -20.26 -6.96
N PRO A 79 -0.42 -19.97 -6.96
CA PRO A 79 0.60 -21.00 -6.76
C PRO A 79 0.49 -21.75 -5.43
N LEU A 80 -0.01 -21.08 -4.39
CA LEU A 80 -0.19 -21.67 -3.06
C LEU A 80 -1.56 -22.34 -2.86
N GLY A 81 -2.45 -22.34 -3.86
CA GLY A 81 -3.79 -22.93 -3.75
C GLY A 81 -4.74 -22.20 -2.79
N MET A 82 -4.50 -20.91 -2.52
CA MET A 82 -5.29 -20.09 -1.60
C MET A 82 -6.59 -19.61 -2.27
N THR A 83 -7.56 -20.51 -2.45
CA THR A 83 -8.82 -20.25 -3.16
C THR A 83 -9.83 -19.40 -2.37
N ALA A 84 -9.63 -19.23 -1.07
CA ALA A 84 -10.46 -18.42 -0.18
C ALA A 84 -9.81 -17.07 0.19
N THR A 85 -8.89 -16.57 -0.64
CA THR A 85 -8.21 -15.28 -0.44
C THR A 85 -8.23 -14.47 -1.73
N GLY A 86 -8.74 -13.23 -1.67
CA GLY A 86 -8.88 -12.36 -2.83
C GLY A 86 -9.02 -10.89 -2.47
N PHE A 87 -8.92 -10.04 -3.49
CA PHE A 87 -9.13 -8.59 -3.38
C PHE A 87 -10.57 -8.22 -3.69
N GLY A 88 -11.00 -7.08 -3.15
CA GLY A 88 -12.31 -6.50 -3.41
C GLY A 88 -13.38 -6.95 -2.43
N PRO A 89 -14.64 -6.56 -2.67
CA PRO A 89 -15.75 -6.90 -1.79
C PRO A 89 -15.89 -8.41 -1.62
N CYS A 90 -15.96 -8.86 -0.37
CA CYS A 90 -16.26 -10.25 -0.04
C CYS A 90 -17.76 -10.36 0.28
N PRO A 91 -18.57 -11.02 -0.57
CA PRO A 91 -20.00 -11.16 -0.32
C PRO A 91 -20.25 -11.85 1.04
N GLY A 92 -21.05 -11.21 1.89
CA GLY A 92 -21.38 -11.73 3.21
C GLY A 92 -20.34 -11.45 4.30
N ALA A 93 -19.25 -10.75 3.99
CA ALA A 93 -18.35 -10.20 5.00
C ALA A 93 -18.94 -8.93 5.63
N ALA A 94 -18.88 -8.83 6.95
CA ALA A 94 -19.07 -7.57 7.65
C ALA A 94 -17.74 -6.81 7.72
N ALA A 95 -17.76 -5.49 7.52
CA ALA A 95 -16.61 -4.66 7.84
C ALA A 95 -16.33 -4.76 9.35
N THR A 96 -15.06 -4.92 9.72
CA THR A 96 -14.63 -5.08 11.12
C THR A 96 -14.00 -3.83 11.71
N GLU A 97 -13.91 -2.76 10.93
CA GLU A 97 -13.42 -1.45 11.35
C GLU A 97 -14.52 -0.42 11.09
N ASP A 98 -14.77 0.44 12.08
CA ASP A 98 -15.80 1.49 12.09
C ASP A 98 -15.38 2.72 11.24
#